data_AF-W1XFM2-F1
#
_entry.id   AF-W1XFM2-F1
#
_cell.length_a   1.000
_cell.length_b   1.000
_cell.length_c   1.000
_cell.angle_alpha   90.00
_cell.angle_beta   90.00
_cell.angle_gamma   90.00
#
_symmetry.space_group_name_H-M   'P 1'
#
loop_
_entity.id
_entity.type
_entity.pdbx_description
1 polymer ?
#
loop_
_entity_poly.entity_id
_entity_poly.type
_entity_poly.pdbx_seq_one_letter_code
_entity_poly.pdbx_strand_id
1 'polypeptide(L)'
;LHFHTMCEQNSDTLARTIKVVDEKFGKYIKNMKWLNFGGGHHITKDDYDLKTLIESVLYMKNKYNVEIYLEPGEAVALNSGFLVSTLYENVI
;
A
#
# COMPACT_ATOMS: atom_id res chain seq x y z
N LEU A 1 -6.67 6.68 12.19
CA LEU A 1 -5.18 6.79 12.21
C LEU A 1 -4.67 6.47 10.80
N HIS A 2 -3.56 7.07 10.38
CA HIS A 2 -2.97 6.86 9.04
C HIS A 2 -1.46 6.68 9.17
N PHE A 3 -0.89 5.83 8.31
CA PHE A 3 0.54 5.78 8.06
C PHE A 3 0.78 5.51 6.56
N HIS A 4 1.87 6.05 6.03
CA HIS A 4 2.33 5.80 4.66
C HIS A 4 3.84 5.58 4.73
N THR A 5 4.28 4.33 4.61
CA THR A 5 5.68 3.94 4.91
C THR A 5 6.32 3.10 3.82
N MET A 6 5.60 2.86 2.72
CA MET A 6 6.03 2.00 1.64
C MET A 6 6.16 2.81 0.35
N CYS A 7 7.06 2.38 -0.53
CA CYS A 7 7.21 2.88 -1.89
C CYS A 7 7.68 1.70 -2.75
N GLU A 8 6.92 1.34 -3.79
CA GLU A 8 7.25 0.25 -4.72
C GLU A 8 7.55 -1.11 -4.07
N GLN A 9 6.85 -1.47 -2.99
CA GLN A 9 7.18 -2.64 -2.16
C GLN A 9 6.12 -3.74 -2.22
N ASN A 10 6.56 -4.97 -1.94
CA ASN A 10 5.70 -6.15 -1.76
C ASN A 10 5.09 -6.19 -0.33
N SER A 11 4.14 -7.08 -0.10
CA SER A 11 3.32 -7.14 1.12
C SER A 11 4.09 -7.61 2.37
N ASP A 12 5.26 -8.24 2.23
CA ASP A 12 6.15 -8.59 3.34
C ASP A 12 6.54 -7.35 4.17
N THR A 13 6.71 -6.21 3.50
CA THR A 13 7.06 -4.96 4.14
C THR A 13 5.89 -4.42 4.96
N LEU A 14 4.67 -4.48 4.43
CA LEU A 14 3.46 -4.15 5.19
C LEU A 14 3.33 -5.03 6.44
N ALA A 15 3.56 -6.34 6.31
CA ALA A 15 3.47 -7.27 7.42
C ALA A 15 4.46 -6.93 8.56
N ARG A 16 5.68 -6.49 8.24
CA ARG A 16 6.64 -5.96 9.23
C ARG A 16 6.16 -4.65 9.85
N THR A 17 5.70 -3.71 9.02
CA THR A 17 5.20 -2.41 9.49
C THR A 17 4.03 -2.55 10.45
N ILE A 18 3.06 -3.42 10.13
CA ILE A 18 1.88 -3.65 10.96
C ILE A 18 2.26 -4.14 12.36
N LYS A 19 3.27 -5.01 12.50
CA LYS A 19 3.73 -5.45 13.83
C LYS A 19 4.21 -4.26 14.68
N VAL A 20 4.97 -3.35 14.08
CA VAL A 20 5.47 -2.15 14.77
C VAL A 20 4.33 -1.17 15.08
N VAL A 21 3.39 -0.99 14.15
CA VAL A 21 2.21 -0.13 14.35
C VAL A 21 1.31 -0.68 15.46
N ASP A 22 1.09 -1.98 15.46
CA ASP A 22 0.33 -2.70 16.48
C ASP A 22 0.96 -2.55 17.86
N GLU A 23 2.27 -2.79 17.98
CA GLU A 23 3.02 -2.65 19.24
C GLU A 23 2.99 -1.21 19.77
N LYS A 24 3.30 -0.22 18.92
CA LYS A 24 3.49 1.17 19.35
C LYS A 24 2.21 1.96 19.47
N PHE A 25 1.23 1.70 18.60
CA PHE A 25 0.01 2.49 18.48
C PHE A 25 -1.27 1.72 18.77
N GLY A 26 -1.20 0.40 19.00
CA GLY A 26 -2.36 -0.45 19.24
C GLY A 26 -3.31 0.07 20.32
N LYS A 27 -2.79 0.62 21.42
CA LYS A 27 -3.61 1.20 22.50
C LYS A 27 -4.48 2.38 22.03
N TYR A 28 -4.04 3.13 21.02
CA TYR A 28 -4.80 4.23 20.43
C TYR A 28 -5.76 3.74 19.34
N ILE A 29 -5.40 2.67 18.62
CA ILE A 29 -6.21 2.11 17.52
C ILE A 29 -7.52 1.51 18.05
N LYS A 30 -7.54 0.93 19.26
CA LYS A 30 -8.72 0.30 19.88
C LYS A 30 -10.00 1.14 19.88
N ASN A 31 -9.88 2.47 19.90
CA ASN A 31 -11.02 3.39 19.96
C ASN A 31 -11.31 4.08 18.62
N MET A 32 -10.65 3.65 17.54
CA MET A 32 -10.82 4.22 16.22
C MET A 32 -11.93 3.49 15.46
N LYS A 33 -12.50 4.15 14.44
CA LYS A 33 -13.43 3.51 13.49
C LYS A 33 -12.69 2.94 12.28
N TRP A 34 -11.53 3.51 11.96
CA TRP A 34 -10.80 3.21 10.74
C TRP A 34 -9.29 3.41 10.90
N LEU A 35 -8.56 2.69 10.05
CA LEU A 35 -7.12 2.75 9.91
C LEU A 35 -6.77 2.74 8.42
N ASN A 36 -5.94 3.68 7.98
CA ASN A 36 -5.46 3.74 6.60
C ASN A 36 -3.98 3.34 6.55
N PHE A 37 -3.65 2.34 5.73
CA PHE A 37 -2.32 1.75 5.57
C PHE A 37 -1.43 2.48 4.56
N GLY A 38 -1.96 3.50 3.90
CA GLY A 38 -1.22 4.26 2.92
C GLY A 38 -1.18 3.61 1.54
N GLY A 39 -0.21 4.04 0.75
CA GLY A 39 0.07 3.57 -0.60
C GLY A 39 1.41 2.87 -0.68
N GLY A 40 2.03 2.86 -1.86
CA GLY A 40 3.32 2.17 -2.09
C GLY A 40 3.22 0.64 -2.18
N HIS A 41 2.00 0.11 -2.16
CA HIS A 41 1.70 -1.30 -2.42
C HIS A 41 1.71 -1.55 -3.93
N HIS A 42 2.60 -2.40 -4.44
CA HIS A 42 2.65 -2.83 -5.85
C HIS A 42 1.61 -3.91 -6.19
N ILE A 43 0.35 -3.72 -5.78
CA ILE A 43 -0.71 -4.75 -5.78
C ILE A 43 -0.92 -5.40 -7.17
N THR A 44 -0.74 -4.64 -8.25
CA THR A 44 -0.98 -5.07 -9.63
C THR A 44 0.26 -5.65 -10.32
N LYS A 45 1.38 -5.78 -9.62
CA LYS A 45 2.58 -6.46 -10.12
C LYS A 45 2.38 -7.98 -10.04
N ASP A 46 2.85 -8.72 -11.05
CA ASP A 46 2.60 -10.17 -11.21
C ASP A 46 3.07 -11.02 -10.01
N ASP A 47 4.14 -10.61 -9.33
CA ASP A 47 4.74 -11.32 -8.19
C ASP A 47 4.31 -10.75 -6.83
N TYR A 48 3.29 -9.88 -6.79
CA TYR A 48 2.82 -9.32 -5.53
C TYR A 48 2.09 -10.37 -4.70
N ASP A 49 2.51 -10.55 -3.44
CA ASP A 49 1.90 -11.53 -2.54
C ASP A 49 0.59 -10.99 -1.96
N LEU A 50 -0.51 -11.24 -2.67
CA LEU A 50 -1.87 -10.89 -2.24
C LEU A 50 -2.29 -11.59 -0.97
N LYS A 51 -1.80 -12.80 -0.70
CA LYS A 51 -2.18 -13.57 0.48
C LYS A 51 -1.70 -12.84 1.74
N THR A 52 -0.42 -12.46 1.78
CA THR A 52 0.16 -11.72 2.90
C THR A 52 -0.49 -10.34 3.08
N LEU A 53 -0.90 -9.67 1.99
CA LEU A 53 -1.70 -8.43 2.07
C LEU A 53 -3.05 -8.67 2.76
N ILE A 54 -3.81 -9.69 2.32
CA ILE A 54 -5.12 -10.01 2.88
C ILE A 54 -5.00 -10.39 4.36
N GLU A 55 -4.02 -11.23 4.72
CA GLU A 55 -3.77 -11.63 6.11
C GLU A 55 -3.43 -10.42 7.00
N SER A 56 -2.62 -9.49 6.48
CA SER A 56 -2.26 -8.23 7.13
C SER A 56 -3.49 -7.34 7.40
N VAL A 57 -4.37 -7.20 6.41
CA VAL A 57 -5.63 -6.43 6.54
C VAL A 57 -6.56 -7.08 7.56
N LEU A 58 -6.78 -8.39 7.45
CA LEU A 58 -7.67 -9.13 8.35
C LEU A 58 -7.16 -9.13 9.79
N TYR A 59 -5.84 -9.21 10.00
CA TYR A 59 -5.24 -9.14 11.33
C TYR A 59 -5.63 -7.85 12.05
N MET A 60 -5.39 -6.68 11.44
CA MET A 60 -5.70 -5.40 12.08
C MET A 60 -7.20 -5.14 12.18
N LYS A 61 -7.95 -5.48 11.12
CA LYS A 61 -9.42 -5.35 11.10
C LYS A 61 -10.05 -6.14 12.25
N ASN A 62 -9.70 -7.41 12.40
CA ASN A 62 -10.31 -8.29 13.40
C ASN A 62 -9.83 -7.95 14.82
N LYS A 63 -8.53 -7.64 15.01
CA LYS A 63 -7.97 -7.32 16.32
C LYS A 63 -8.54 -6.04 16.92
N TYR A 64 -8.80 -5.04 16.08
CA TYR A 64 -9.22 -3.71 16.53
C TYR A 64 -10.65 -3.34 16.17
N ASN A 65 -11.37 -4.18 15.41
CA ASN A 65 -12.69 -3.90 14.87
C ASN A 65 -12.77 -2.56 14.12
N VAL A 66 -11.80 -2.33 13.23
CA VAL A 66 -11.66 -1.11 12.43
C VAL A 66 -11.84 -1.41 10.95
N GLU A 67 -12.38 -0.46 10.21
CA GLU A 67 -12.31 -0.50 8.74
C GLU A 67 -10.89 -0.15 8.26
N ILE A 68 -10.43 -0.88 7.25
CA ILE A 68 -9.09 -0.72 6.68
C ILE A 68 -9.18 -0.07 5.31
N TYR A 69 -8.41 1.00 5.10
CA TYR A 69 -8.26 1.68 3.83
C TYR A 69 -6.85 1.47 3.27
N LEU A 70 -6.78 1.33 1.94
CA LEU A 70 -5.56 1.38 1.14
C LEU A 70 -5.72 2.54 0.14
N GLU A 71 -4.66 3.29 -0.11
CA GLU A 71 -4.64 4.42 -1.06
C GLU A 71 -3.62 4.16 -2.19
N PRO A 72 -3.81 3.11 -3.01
CA PRO A 72 -2.89 2.81 -4.10
C PRO A 72 -2.90 3.92 -5.16
N GLY A 73 -1.73 4.48 -5.45
CA GLY A 73 -1.51 5.38 -6.58
C GLY A 73 -1.00 4.60 -7.79
N GLU A 74 0.29 4.26 -7.77
CA GLU A 74 0.96 3.55 -8.87
C GLU A 74 0.27 2.25 -9.25
N ALA A 75 -0.17 1.43 -8.28
CA ALA A 75 -0.82 0.15 -8.61
C ALA A 75 -2.07 0.30 -9.49
N VAL A 76 -2.75 1.45 -9.45
CA VAL A 76 -3.92 1.73 -10.31
C VAL A 76 -3.50 2.06 -11.74
N ALA A 77 -2.33 2.68 -11.94
CA ALA A 77 -1.86 3.20 -13.22
C ALA A 77 -0.65 2.43 -13.80
N LEU A 78 -0.17 1.39 -13.11
CA LEU A 78 0.98 0.61 -13.53
C LEU A 78 0.73 0.03 -14.92
N ASN A 79 1.63 0.33 -15.87
CA ASN A 79 1.53 -0.08 -17.28
C ASN A 79 0.26 0.41 -18.01
N SER A 80 -0.36 1.51 -17.57
CA SER A 80 -1.59 2.02 -18.19
C SER A 80 -1.37 2.91 -19.41
N GLY A 81 -0.12 3.15 -19.82
CA GLY A 81 0.18 4.01 -20.98
C GLY A 81 1.68 4.20 -21.23
N PHE A 82 1.98 4.87 -22.34
CA PHE A 82 3.34 5.17 -22.78
C PHE A 82 3.44 6.62 -23.23
N LEU A 83 4.59 7.26 -22.97
CA LEU A 83 4.93 8.54 -23.57
C LEU A 83 5.57 8.28 -24.95
N VAL A 84 4.86 8.63 -26.02
CA VAL A 84 5.36 8.50 -27.40
C VAL A 84 6.02 9.81 -27.82
N SER A 85 7.25 9.74 -28.32
CA SER A 85 7.98 10.89 -28.84
C SER A 85 8.73 10.52 -30.11
N THR A 86 9.01 11.51 -30.95
CA THR A 86 9.78 11.37 -32.18
C THR A 86 11.01 12.27 -32.07
N LEU A 87 12.17 11.76 -32.47
CA LEU A 87 13.38 12.58 -32.56
C LEU A 87 13.15 13.70 -33.59
N TYR A 88 13.26 14.94 -33.16
CA TYR A 88 13.22 16.10 -34.04
C TYR A 88 14.65 16.55 -34.35
N GLU A 89 14.98 16.60 -35.63
CA GLU A 89 16.23 17.19 -36.13
C GLU A 89 15.89 18.25 -37.17
N ASN A 90 16.52 19.42 -37.06
CA ASN A 90 16.33 20.55 -37.97
C ASN A 90 17.62 20.70 -38.79
N VAL A 91 17.59 20.31 -40.06
CA VAL A 91 18.73 20.46 -40.98
C VAL A 91 18.61 21.84 -41.63
N ILE A 92 19.53 22.75 -41.28
CA ILE A 92 19.68 24.09 -41.89
C ILE A 92 20.44 23.96 -43.21
#